data_AF-A0A157QCK3-F1
#
_entry.id   AF-A0A157QCK3-F1
#
_cell.length_a   1.000
_cell.length_b   1.000
_cell.length_c   1.000
_cell.angle_alpha   90.00
_cell.angle_beta   90.00
_cell.angle_gamma   90.00
#
_symmetry.space_group_name_H-M   'P 1'
#
loop_
_entity.id
_entity.type
_entity.pdbx_description
1 polymer ?
#
loop_
_entity_poly.entity_id
_entity_poly.type
_entity_poly.pdbx_seq_one_letter_code
_entity_poly.pdbx_strand_id
1 'polypeptide(L)'
;MNLSATLDDPLRTAPPFEGPRERQPIDEQTLRDRIEARLAPLFDRALQLDHNVGQIGSVYPDRAAALLNDCATSEVRDAFAALVRAAARPSRSQEPAIVLSLLNRWLTMAKQAALADLVAAELVGPRITFEARQ
;
A
#
# COMPACT_ATOMS: atom_id res chain seq x y z
N MET A 1 -6.89 49.38 -62.04
CA MET A 1 -6.44 48.07 -61.54
C MET A 1 -5.46 48.31 -60.42
N ASN A 2 -5.86 48.05 -59.16
CA ASN A 2 -4.96 48.04 -58.02
C ASN A 2 -5.23 46.73 -57.27
N LEU A 3 -4.23 45.86 -57.23
CA LEU A 3 -4.23 44.59 -56.52
C LEU A 3 -3.72 44.87 -55.10
N SER A 4 -4.62 44.87 -54.11
CA SER A 4 -4.23 44.81 -52.70
C SER A 4 -4.00 43.35 -52.32
N ALA A 5 -2.74 42.95 -52.23
CA ALA A 5 -2.33 41.69 -51.61
C ALA A 5 -2.39 41.87 -50.09
N THR A 6 -3.42 41.28 -49.46
CA THR A 6 -3.50 41.14 -48.00
C THR A 6 -2.49 40.07 -47.60
N LEU A 7 -1.36 40.47 -47.01
CA LEU A 7 -0.45 39.55 -46.35
C LEU A 7 -1.16 38.99 -45.10
N ASP A 8 -1.38 37.69 -45.11
CA ASP A 8 -1.75 36.88 -43.96
C ASP A 8 -0.64 36.99 -42.90
N ASP A 9 -0.98 37.47 -41.71
CA ASP A 9 -0.06 37.65 -40.58
C ASP A 9 -0.01 36.34 -39.77
N PRO A 10 1.10 35.57 -39.79
CA PRO A 10 1.18 34.25 -39.16
C PRO A 10 1.26 34.29 -37.62
N LEU A 11 1.13 35.46 -36.98
CA LEU A 11 1.23 35.60 -35.53
C LEU A 11 -0.11 35.48 -34.78
N ARG A 12 -1.24 35.24 -35.47
CA ARG A 12 -2.57 35.23 -34.84
C ARG A 12 -3.04 33.88 -34.29
N THR A 13 -2.22 32.83 -34.32
CA THR A 13 -2.57 31.46 -33.90
C THR A 13 -1.61 30.85 -32.89
N ALA A 14 -0.95 31.66 -32.05
CA ALA A 14 -0.34 31.11 -30.85
C ALA A 14 -1.45 30.84 -29.80
N PRO A 15 -1.61 29.59 -29.29
CA PRO A 15 -2.48 29.35 -28.15
C PRO A 15 -2.01 30.21 -26.97
N PRO A 16 -2.93 30.73 -26.14
CA PRO A 16 -2.55 31.56 -25.00
C PRO A 16 -1.56 30.79 -24.12
N PHE A 17 -0.50 31.48 -23.70
CA PHE A 17 0.52 30.93 -22.82
C PHE A 17 -0.15 30.50 -21.51
N GLU A 18 -0.41 29.20 -21.34
CA GLU A 18 -0.81 28.65 -20.04
C GLU A 18 0.38 28.84 -19.11
N GLY A 19 0.24 29.77 -18.14
CA GLY A 19 1.22 29.96 -17.08
C GLY A 19 1.51 28.65 -16.34
N PRO A 20 2.56 28.61 -15.50
CA PRO A 20 2.92 27.40 -14.76
C PRO A 20 1.69 26.89 -14.01
N ARG A 21 1.17 25.74 -14.45
CA ARG A 21 0.02 25.08 -13.83
C ARG A 21 0.37 24.89 -12.36
N GLU A 22 -0.27 25.65 -11.48
CA GLU A 22 -0.21 25.44 -10.04
C GLU A 22 -0.53 23.96 -9.82
N ARG A 23 0.47 23.20 -9.35
CA ARG A 23 0.27 21.81 -8.97
C ARG A 23 -0.75 21.85 -7.84
N GLN A 24 -2.00 21.50 -8.15
CA GLN A 24 -3.01 21.32 -7.12
C GLN A 24 -2.42 20.40 -6.04
N PRO A 25 -2.53 20.76 -4.76
CA PRO A 25 -2.09 19.87 -3.69
C PRO A 25 -2.80 18.54 -3.90
N ILE A 26 -2.03 17.46 -4.02
CA ILE A 26 -2.59 16.12 -4.08
C ILE A 26 -3.31 15.93 -2.76
N ASP A 27 -4.61 15.66 -2.83
CA ASP A 27 -5.43 15.33 -1.68
C ASP A 27 -4.81 14.15 -0.91
N GLU A 28 -4.76 14.26 0.42
CA GLU A 28 -4.06 13.29 1.28
C GLU A 28 -4.63 11.89 1.12
N GLN A 29 -5.95 11.75 0.93
CA GLN A 29 -6.59 10.48 0.65
C GLN A 29 -6.14 9.91 -0.71
N THR A 30 -6.06 10.75 -1.74
CA THR A 30 -5.52 10.35 -3.05
C THR A 30 -4.05 9.90 -2.97
N LEU A 31 -3.24 10.55 -2.12
CA LEU A 31 -1.86 10.14 -1.88
C LEU A 31 -1.80 8.79 -1.14
N ARG A 32 -2.63 8.64 -0.10
CA ARG A 32 -2.76 7.39 0.66
C ARG A 32 -3.12 6.21 -0.24
N ASP A 33 -4.18 6.36 -1.05
CA ASP A 33 -4.64 5.33 -1.97
C ASP A 33 -3.56 4.94 -2.99
N ARG A 34 -2.77 5.92 -3.45
CA ARG A 34 -1.66 5.69 -4.38
C ARG A 34 -0.50 4.94 -3.73
N ILE A 35 -0.16 5.26 -2.48
CA ILE A 35 0.88 4.55 -1.72
C ILE A 35 0.40 3.12 -1.45
N GLU A 36 -0.84 2.96 -1.01
CA GLU A 36 -1.45 1.66 -0.73
C GLU A 36 -1.45 0.77 -1.98
N ALA A 37 -1.93 1.28 -3.12
CA ALA A 37 -1.95 0.54 -4.38
C ALA A 37 -0.55 0.10 -4.84
N ARG A 38 0.50 0.83 -4.47
CA ARG A 38 1.88 0.45 -4.75
C ARG A 38 2.42 -0.57 -3.75
N LEU A 39 2.14 -0.40 -2.46
CA LEU A 39 2.69 -1.24 -1.40
C LEU A 39 1.99 -2.60 -1.31
N ALA A 40 0.68 -2.68 -1.53
CA ALA A 40 -0.11 -3.91 -1.41
C ALA A 40 0.48 -5.11 -2.18
N PRO A 41 0.72 -5.03 -3.51
CA PRO A 41 1.27 -6.17 -4.25
C PRO A 41 2.72 -6.50 -3.87
N LEU A 42 3.50 -5.50 -3.43
CA LEU A 42 4.88 -5.70 -2.99
C LEU A 42 4.93 -6.39 -1.63
N PHE A 43 4.05 -6.01 -0.71
CA PHE A 43 3.93 -6.62 0.61
C PHE A 43 3.43 -8.05 0.52
N ASP A 44 2.43 -8.32 -0.33
CA ASP A 44 1.98 -9.70 -0.60
C ASP A 44 3.12 -10.58 -1.13
N ARG A 45 3.91 -10.05 -2.08
CA ARG A 45 5.08 -10.75 -2.59
C ARG A 45 6.15 -10.93 -1.52
N ALA A 46 6.35 -9.94 -0.66
CA ALA A 46 7.31 -10.02 0.43
C ALA A 46 6.94 -11.10 1.45
N LEU A 47 5.65 -11.24 1.77
CA LEU A 47 5.14 -12.31 2.63
C LEU A 47 5.33 -13.70 2.02
N GLN A 48 5.12 -13.84 0.71
CA GLN A 48 5.30 -15.12 0.00
C GLN A 48 6.76 -15.57 -0.04
N LEU A 49 7.69 -14.61 -0.15
CA LEU A 49 9.12 -14.88 -0.32
C LEU A 49 9.93 -14.76 0.98
N ASP A 50 9.27 -14.52 2.13
CA ASP A 50 9.93 -14.25 3.42
C ASP A 50 10.95 -13.10 3.32
N HIS A 51 10.59 -12.04 2.59
CA HIS A 51 11.43 -10.87 2.41
C HIS A 51 11.40 -9.93 3.62
N ASN A 52 12.44 -9.11 3.66
CA ASN A 52 12.62 -8.04 4.61
C ASN A 52 11.85 -6.78 4.15
N VAL A 53 11.24 -6.07 5.10
CA VAL A 53 10.59 -4.76 4.94
C VAL A 53 11.53 -3.72 5.52
N GLY A 54 12.03 -2.83 4.67
CA GLY A 54 12.97 -1.79 5.05
C GLY A 54 12.47 -0.41 4.67
N GLN A 55 12.96 0.60 5.37
CA GLN A 55 12.83 2.01 4.97
C GLN A 55 14.09 2.43 4.23
N ILE A 56 13.97 3.23 3.16
CA ILE A 56 15.14 3.81 2.49
C ILE A 56 15.91 4.66 3.51
N GLY A 57 17.16 4.26 3.80
CA GLY A 57 18.02 4.91 4.80
C GLY A 57 17.98 4.29 6.20
N SER A 58 17.14 3.28 6.45
CA SER A 58 17.21 2.46 7.67
C SER A 58 18.24 1.34 7.52
N VAL A 59 19.00 1.12 8.60
CA VAL A 59 20.04 0.08 8.70
C VAL A 59 19.45 -1.29 9.08
N TYR A 60 18.21 -1.32 9.58
CA TYR A 60 17.56 -2.53 10.09
C TYR A 60 16.21 -2.72 9.42
N PRO A 61 16.07 -3.73 8.54
CA PRO A 61 14.76 -4.10 8.02
C PRO A 61 14.11 -5.18 8.90
N ASP A 62 12.81 -5.04 9.14
CA ASP A 62 12.01 -6.04 9.85
C ASP A 62 11.53 -7.11 8.86
N ARG A 63 11.30 -8.34 9.32
CA ARG A 63 10.69 -9.36 8.43
C ARG A 63 9.25 -8.99 8.12
N ALA A 64 8.80 -9.22 6.89
CA ALA A 64 7.38 -9.00 6.54
C ALA A 64 6.43 -9.80 7.45
N ALA A 65 6.82 -11.01 7.83
CA ALA A 65 6.08 -11.84 8.78
C ALA A 65 6.15 -11.33 10.24
N ALA A 66 7.23 -10.67 10.65
CA ALA A 66 7.33 -10.06 11.97
C ALA A 66 6.38 -8.85 12.08
N LEU A 67 6.32 -8.05 11.00
CA LEU A 67 5.43 -6.90 10.91
C LEU A 67 3.95 -7.28 11.06
N LEU A 68 3.53 -8.48 10.61
CA LEU A 68 2.16 -8.99 10.85
C LEU A 68 1.83 -9.18 12.35
N ASN A 69 2.84 -9.51 13.17
CA ASN A 69 2.66 -9.68 14.61
C ASN A 69 2.67 -8.34 15.34
N ASP A 70 3.49 -7.39 14.87
CA ASP A 70 3.67 -6.09 15.52
C ASP A 70 2.51 -5.12 15.23
N CYS A 71 1.89 -5.21 14.05
CA CYS A 71 0.72 -4.42 13.65
C CYS A 71 -0.61 -4.93 14.23
N ALA A 72 -0.58 -5.74 15.29
CA ALA A 72 -1.77 -6.40 15.81
C ALA A 72 -2.67 -5.43 16.58
N THR A 73 -3.67 -4.87 15.88
CA THR A 73 -4.79 -4.16 16.51
C THR A 73 -5.55 -5.07 17.48
N SER A 74 -6.43 -4.50 18.32
CA SER A 74 -7.33 -5.29 19.18
C SER A 74 -8.08 -6.37 18.40
N GLU A 75 -8.58 -6.02 17.22
CA GLU A 75 -9.37 -6.89 16.37
C GLU A 75 -8.53 -8.03 15.77
N VAL A 76 -7.29 -7.74 15.36
CA VAL A 76 -6.33 -8.76 14.88
C VAL A 76 -5.99 -9.74 16.01
N ARG A 77 -5.75 -9.23 17.22
CA ARG A 77 -5.48 -10.07 18.40
C ARG A 77 -6.68 -10.94 18.78
N ASP A 78 -7.89 -10.39 18.73
CA ASP A 78 -9.11 -11.15 19.02
C ASP A 78 -9.37 -12.26 18.00
N ALA A 79 -9.12 -11.98 16.71
CA ALA A 79 -9.18 -12.97 15.64
C ALA A 79 -8.15 -14.08 15.83
N PHE A 80 -6.91 -13.72 16.21
CA PHE A 80 -5.87 -14.70 16.54
C PHE A 80 -6.26 -15.56 17.75
N ALA A 81 -6.77 -14.95 18.81
CA ALA A 81 -7.21 -15.67 20.00
C ALA A 81 -8.36 -16.64 19.69
N ALA A 82 -9.28 -16.27 18.78
CA ALA A 82 -10.33 -17.16 18.30
C ALA A 82 -9.77 -18.37 17.52
N LEU A 83 -8.77 -18.14 16.66
CA LEU A 83 -8.05 -19.21 15.96
C LEU A 83 -7.35 -20.16 16.94
N VAL A 84 -6.60 -19.64 17.91
CA VAL A 84 -5.90 -20.45 18.93
C VAL A 84 -6.91 -21.30 19.73
N ARG A 85 -8.04 -20.72 20.15
CA ARG A 85 -9.09 -21.46 20.86
C ARG A 85 -9.71 -22.58 20.03
N ALA A 86 -9.91 -22.36 18.73
CA ALA A 86 -10.40 -23.39 17.82
C ALA A 86 -9.36 -24.50 17.60
N ALA A 87 -8.09 -24.15 17.39
CA ALA A 87 -7.01 -25.12 17.22
C ALA A 87 -6.73 -25.95 18.50
N ALA A 88 -6.85 -25.33 19.68
CA ALA A 88 -6.58 -25.97 20.97
C ALA A 88 -7.71 -26.90 21.47
N ARG A 89 -8.90 -26.83 20.87
CA ARG A 89 -10.02 -27.73 21.18
C ARG A 89 -10.33 -28.60 19.96
N PRO A 90 -9.54 -29.66 19.71
CA PRO A 90 -9.84 -30.63 18.68
C PRO A 90 -11.04 -31.50 19.10
N SER A 91 -12.23 -30.90 19.19
CA SER A 91 -13.46 -31.67 19.11
C SER A 91 -13.50 -32.29 17.72
N ARG A 92 -13.81 -33.60 17.62
CA ARG A 92 -13.91 -34.35 16.35
C ARG A 92 -14.82 -33.70 15.28
N SER A 93 -15.61 -32.70 15.66
CA SER A 93 -16.57 -31.98 14.84
C SER A 93 -16.16 -30.56 14.42
N GLN A 94 -15.03 -30.01 14.89
CA GLN A 94 -14.49 -28.79 14.28
C GLN A 94 -13.75 -29.19 13.00
N GLU A 95 -14.50 -29.16 11.91
CA GLU A 95 -13.99 -29.44 10.57
C GLU A 95 -12.76 -28.56 10.30
N PRO A 96 -11.69 -29.10 9.69
CA PRO A 96 -10.51 -28.34 9.25
C PRO A 96 -10.87 -27.05 8.48
N ALA A 97 -12.04 -27.02 7.84
CA ALA A 97 -12.61 -25.84 7.20
C ALA A 97 -12.83 -24.64 8.13
N ILE A 98 -13.24 -24.84 9.39
CA ILE A 98 -13.44 -23.76 10.37
C ILE A 98 -12.09 -23.14 10.75
N VAL A 99 -11.09 -23.98 11.04
CA VAL A 99 -9.74 -23.51 11.37
C VAL A 99 -9.13 -22.76 10.19
N LEU A 100 -9.28 -23.29 8.98
CA LEU A 100 -8.81 -22.63 7.76
C LEU A 100 -9.50 -21.28 7.51
N SER A 101 -10.82 -21.21 7.74
CA SER A 101 -11.59 -19.97 7.63
C SER A 101 -11.12 -18.91 8.63
N LEU A 102 -10.91 -19.30 9.89
CA LEU A 102 -10.37 -18.41 10.92
C LEU A 102 -8.94 -17.95 10.61
N LEU A 103 -8.10 -18.84 10.10
CA LEU A 103 -6.74 -18.52 9.67
C LEU A 103 -6.75 -17.49 8.53
N ASN A 104 -7.57 -17.71 7.50
CA ASN A 104 -7.71 -16.79 6.38
C ASN A 104 -8.22 -15.42 6.84
N ARG A 105 -9.22 -15.40 7.73
CA ARG A 105 -9.75 -14.16 8.28
C ARG A 105 -8.69 -13.40 9.08
N TRP A 106 -7.98 -14.09 9.97
CA TRP A 106 -6.89 -13.49 10.74
C TRP A 106 -5.80 -12.93 9.81
N LEU A 107 -5.35 -13.71 8.82
CA LEU A 107 -4.32 -13.28 7.88
C LEU A 107 -4.74 -12.03 7.10
N THR A 108 -5.99 -11.98 6.61
CA THR A 108 -6.51 -10.80 5.90
C THR A 108 -6.49 -9.56 6.80
N MET A 109 -6.97 -9.68 8.04
CA MET A 109 -6.99 -8.55 8.98
C MET A 109 -5.58 -8.10 9.35
N ALA A 110 -4.67 -9.03 9.63
CA ALA A 110 -3.28 -8.73 9.95
C ALA A 110 -2.57 -8.03 8.79
N LYS A 111 -2.80 -8.49 7.54
CA LYS A 111 -2.26 -7.85 6.34
C LYS A 111 -2.77 -6.42 6.15
N GLN A 112 -4.06 -6.19 6.37
CA GLN A 112 -4.66 -4.86 6.25
C GLN A 112 -4.09 -3.89 7.29
N ALA A 113 -3.94 -4.33 8.54
CA ALA A 113 -3.33 -3.51 9.60
C ALA A 113 -1.87 -3.19 9.29
N ALA A 114 -1.09 -4.20 8.91
CA ALA A 114 0.30 -4.05 8.47
C ALA A 114 0.45 -3.06 7.31
N LEU A 115 -0.38 -3.20 6.28
CA LEU A 115 -0.35 -2.30 5.13
C LEU A 115 -0.72 -0.86 5.52
N ALA A 116 -1.71 -0.68 6.39
CA ALA A 116 -2.10 0.64 6.88
C ALA A 116 -0.95 1.33 7.64
N ASP A 117 -0.21 0.58 8.47
CA ASP A 117 0.96 1.10 9.20
C ASP A 117 2.10 1.46 8.24
N LEU A 118 2.36 0.65 7.20
CA LEU A 118 3.37 0.96 6.18
C LEU A 118 3.00 2.20 5.36
N VAL A 119 1.72 2.35 5.01
CA VAL A 119 1.21 3.54 4.32
C VAL A 119 1.35 4.77 5.21
N ALA A 120 0.98 4.68 6.49
CA ALA A 120 1.15 5.76 7.45
C ALA A 120 2.63 6.14 7.62
N ALA A 121 3.52 5.15 7.73
CA ALA A 121 4.96 5.39 7.80
C ALA A 121 5.48 6.12 6.56
N GLU A 122 5.03 5.73 5.35
CA GLU A 122 5.47 6.40 4.13
C GLU A 122 4.89 7.81 3.96
N LEU A 123 3.68 8.07 4.45
CA LEU A 123 3.11 9.42 4.50
C LEU A 123 3.93 10.36 5.39
N VAL A 124 4.58 9.84 6.44
CA VAL A 124 5.45 10.63 7.34
C VAL A 124 6.80 10.98 6.69
N GLY A 125 7.23 10.24 5.67
CA GLY A 125 8.44 10.58 4.90
C GLY A 125 9.27 9.41 4.38
N PRO A 126 9.61 8.37 5.18
CA PRO A 126 10.48 7.31 4.71
C PRO A 126 9.80 6.44 3.66
N ARG A 127 10.44 6.28 2.50
CA ARG A 127 9.95 5.37 1.46
C ARG A 127 10.15 3.91 1.87
N ILE A 128 9.10 3.10 1.76
CA ILE A 128 9.14 1.67 2.09
C ILE A 128 9.66 0.85 0.91
N THR A 129 10.50 -0.14 1.24
CA THR A 129 11.17 -1.07 0.33
C THR A 129 11.04 -2.51 0.83
N PHE A 130 11.15 -3.46 -0.11
CA PHE A 130 11.07 -4.89 0.18
C PHE A 130 12.27 -5.58 -0.46
N GLU A 131 13.13 -6.18 0.36
CA GLU A 131 14.40 -6.75 -0.08
C GLU A 131 14.48 -8.25 0.23
N ALA A 132 15.24 -8.98 -0.60
CA ALA A 132 15.51 -10.39 -0.36
C ALA A 132 16.23 -10.57 0.99
N ARG A 133 15.98 -11.73 1.61
CA ARG A 133 16.65 -12.10 2.84
C ARG A 133 18.15 -12.30 2.60
N GLN A 134 18.98 -11.52 3.29
CA GLN A 134 20.44 -11.71 3.35
C GLN A 134 20.81 -12.74 4.42
#